data_AF-A0A6S6WKR2-F1
#
_entry.id   AF-A0A6S6WKR2-F1
#
_cell.length_a   1.000
_cell.length_b   1.000
_cell.length_c   1.000
_cell.angle_alpha   90.00
_cell.angle_beta   90.00
_cell.angle_gamma   90.00
#
_symmetry.space_group_name_H-M   'P 1'
#
loop_
_entity.id
_entity.type
_entity.pdbx_description
1 polymer ?
#
loop_
_entity_poly.entity_id
_entity_poly.type
_entity_poly.pdbx_seq_one_letter_code
_entity_poly.pdbx_strand_id
1 'polypeptide(L)' 'MRDLAAKLGVPHSFVGKVEQCERRLDLIEFIEYCEALDLDPANGVRIVRKR' A
#
# COMPACT_ATOMS: atom_id res chain seq x y z
N MET A 1 0.76 4.03 -10.06
CA MET A 1 -0.59 3.40 -10.01
C MET A 1 -0.71 2.12 -10.84
N ARG A 2 -0.55 2.14 -12.18
CA ARG A 2 -0.71 0.93 -13.02
C ARG A 2 0.35 -0.15 -12.76
N ASP A 3 1.61 0.25 -12.63
CA ASP A 3 2.71 -0.71 -12.43
C ASP A 3 2.63 -1.38 -11.06
N LEU A 4 2.31 -0.61 -10.01
CA LEU A 4 2.09 -1.16 -8.67
C LEU A 4 0.88 -2.10 -8.62
N ALA A 5 -0.22 -1.72 -9.29
CA ALA A 5 -1.40 -2.57 -9.41
C ALA A 5 -1.08 -3.89 -10.13
N ALA A 6 -0.22 -3.85 -11.15
CA ALA A 6 0.26 -5.05 -11.84
C ALA A 6 1.14 -5.93 -10.93
N LYS A 7 2.05 -5.34 -10.14
CA LYS A 7 2.85 -6.08 -9.15
C LYS A 7 1.99 -6.76 -8.08
N LEU A 8 0.93 -6.08 -7.64
CA LEU A 8 0.00 -6.56 -6.61
C LEU A 8 -1.10 -7.48 -7.16
N GLY A 9 -1.24 -7.62 -8.48
CA GLY A 9 -2.32 -8.40 -9.08
C GLY A 9 -3.73 -7.82 -8.85
N VAL A 10 -3.84 -6.51 -8.60
CA VAL A 10 -5.10 -5.82 -8.29
C VAL A 10 -5.51 -4.84 -9.40
N PRO A 11 -6.78 -4.41 -9.48
CA PRO A 11 -7.20 -3.36 -10.40
C PRO A 11 -6.48 -2.03 -10.13
N HIS A 12 -6.12 -1.27 -11.18
CA HIS A 12 -5.49 0.05 -11.00
C HIS A 12 -6.31 1.04 -10.16
N SER A 13 -7.65 0.91 -10.17
CA SER A 13 -8.55 1.71 -9.35
C SER A 13 -8.43 1.42 -7.85
N PHE A 14 -7.97 0.22 -7.46
CA PHE A 14 -7.66 -0.11 -6.07
C PHE A 14 -6.56 0.81 -5.54
N VAL A 15 -5.43 0.86 -6.25
CA VAL A 15 -4.27 1.69 -5.90
C VAL A 15 -4.67 3.17 -5.88
N GLY A 16 -5.45 3.62 -6.87
CA GLY A 16 -5.95 5.00 -6.91
C GLY A 16 -6.81 5.37 -5.69
N LYS A 17 -7.75 4.50 -5.30
CA LYS A 17 -8.59 4.73 -4.10
C LYS A 17 -7.79 4.74 -2.81
N VAL A 18 -6.73 3.92 -2.73
CA VAL A 18 -5.82 3.90 -1.59
C VAL A 18 -5.02 5.19 -1.49
N GLU A 19 -4.41 5.64 -2.59
CA GLU A 19 -3.61 6.87 -2.65
C GLU A 19 -4.45 8.14 -2.39
N GLN A 20 -5.74 8.11 -2.75
CA GLN A 20 -6.71 9.18 -2.50
C GLN A 20 -7.36 9.09 -1.10
N CYS A 21 -6.99 8.11 -0.28
CA CYS A 21 -7.59 7.84 1.03
C CYS A 21 -9.10 7.52 1.00
N GLU A 22 -9.66 7.13 -0.14
CA GLU A 22 -11.04 6.68 -0.30
C GLU A 22 -11.23 5.22 0.15
N ARG A 23 -10.13 4.45 0.17
CA ARG A 23 -10.09 3.06 0.66
C ARG A 23 -8.97 2.91 1.68
N ARG A 24 -9.29 2.29 2.82
CA ARG A 24 -8.29 1.88 3.81
C ARG A 24 -7.65 0.56 3.39
N LEU A 25 -6.34 0.44 3.60
CA LEU A 25 -5.64 -0.83 3.56
C LEU A 25 -5.79 -1.52 4.93
N ASP A 26 -6.04 -2.82 4.93
CA ASP A 26 -5.77 -3.62 6.13
C ASP A 26 -4.26 -3.87 6.31
N LEU A 27 -3.88 -4.55 7.39
CA LEU A 27 -2.46 -4.75 7.72
C LEU A 27 -1.75 -5.65 6.70
N ILE A 28 -2.41 -6.69 6.19
CA ILE A 28 -1.82 -7.62 5.23
C ILE A 28 -1.64 -6.89 3.91
N GLU A 29 -2.69 -6.20 3.44
CA GLU A 29 -2.62 -5.39 2.23
C GLU A 29 -1.54 -4.30 2.34
N PHE A 30 -1.39 -3.69 3.51
CA PHE A 30 -0.31 -2.72 3.75
C PHE A 30 1.08 -3.34 3.61
N ILE A 31 1.30 -4.54 4.15
CA ILE A 31 2.56 -5.27 4.03
C ILE A 31 2.85 -5.58 2.56
N GLU A 32 1.90 -6.17 1.85
CA GLU A 32 2.03 -6.50 0.42
C GLU A 32 2.31 -5.24 -0.42
N TYR A 33 1.64 -4.13 -0.10
CA TYR A 33 1.83 -2.84 -0.76
C TYR A 33 3.24 -2.29 -0.56
N CYS A 34 3.78 -2.40 0.66
CA CYS A 34 5.16 -2.02 0.97
C CYS A 34 6.16 -2.91 0.23
N GLU A 35 5.98 -4.23 0.27
CA GLU A 35 6.88 -5.20 -0.37
C GLU A 35 6.91 -5.03 -1.90
N ALA A 36 5.76 -4.78 -2.53
CA ALA A 36 5.67 -4.50 -3.97
C ALA A 36 6.39 -3.19 -4.38
N LEU A 37 6.63 -2.30 -3.42
CA LEU A 37 7.41 -1.07 -3.57
C LEU A 37 8.86 -1.21 -3.11
N ASP A 38 9.31 -2.41 -2.76
CA ASP A 38 10.65 -2.68 -2.21
C ASP A 38 10.92 -1.89 -0.91
N LEU A 39 9.87 -1.69 -0.09
CA LEU A 39 9.91 -0.99 1.19
C LEU A 39 9.73 -1.97 2.34
N ASP A 40 10.43 -1.72 3.46
CA ASP A 40 10.21 -2.44 4.71
C ASP A 40 8.92 -1.93 5.41
N PRO A 41 7.89 -2.78 5.57
CA PRO A 41 6.63 -2.40 6.22
C PRO A 41 6.82 -1.90 7.66
N ALA A 42 7.83 -2.41 8.39
CA ALA A 42 8.08 -2.02 9.78
C ALA A 42 8.45 -0.54 9.89
N ASN A 43 9.15 0.02 8.89
CA ASN A 43 9.43 1.45 8.83
C ASN A 43 8.15 2.28 8.67
N GLY A 44 7.22 1.84 7.83
CA GLY A 44 5.94 2.52 7.64
C GLY A 44 5.10 2.54 8.92
N VAL A 45 4.99 1.41 9.62
CA VAL A 45 4.29 1.33 10.92
C VAL A 45 4.95 2.27 11.95
N ARG A 46 6.28 2.34 11.99
CA ARG A 46 7.02 3.23 12.89
C ARG A 46 6.75 4.72 12.60
N ILE A 47 6.54 5.09 11.34
CA ILE A 47 6.16 6.46 10.96
C ILE A 47 4.73 6.77 11.45
N VAL A 48 3.78 5.86 11.22
CA VAL A 48 2.38 6.04 11.64
C VAL A 48 2.26 6.11 13.17
N ARG A 49 3.02 5.31 13.91
CA ARG A 49 3.04 5.33 15.39
C ARG A 49 3.55 6.63 16.01
N LYS A 50 4.28 7.47 15.25
CA LYS A 50 4.80 8.76 15.73
C LYS A 50 3.84 9.93 15.50
N ARG A 51 2.70 9.68 14.85
CA ARG A 51 1.62 10.66 14.71
C ARG A 51 0.74 10.72 15.95
#